data_AF-A0A7J9AP89-F1
#
_entry.id   AF-A0A7J9AP89-F1
#
_cell.length_a   1.000
_cell.length_b   1.000
_cell.length_c   1.000
_cell.angle_alpha   90.00
_cell.angle_beta   90.00
_cell.angle_gamma   90.00
#
_symmetry.space_group_name_H-M   'P 1'
#
loop_
_entity.id
_entity.type
_entity.pdbx_description
1 polymer ?
#
loop_
_entity_poly.entity_id
_entity_poly.type
_entity_poly.pdbx_seq_one_letter_code
_entity_poly.pdbx_strand_id
1 'polypeptide(L)'
;MAVARMNMNCSIQSSLSCILKPSYFFNFKTTQFKNRLYFPQNHLISSKRSLLCTCSGNFQAGEKAEPFVITTPLYYVNAPPHMGSAYSTIAADAIARFQRLLGKRVILITGTDEHGEKIATAASACGSSPREHCDVISQAYKMLWKDLDIAYDKFIRTTDPKHEAIVEEFYFRVLAKNDIYRADYEGLYCVNCEEYKDEKELLENNCCPTHLKPCVPRKEDNYFFALSKYQKPLEEILEQNPDFVQPSYRLNEVQGWIKNGLRDFSISRAAVEWGIPVPTDNKQTIYVWFDALLGYISALLEDKEQISLQSAVSSGWPASLHLIGKDILRFHAVYWPAMLMSAGLSLPKMVFGHGFLTKVL
;
A
#
# COMPACT_ATOMS: atom_id res chain seq x y z
N MET A 1 -9.03 -23.43 40.45
CA MET A 1 -7.75 -22.69 40.32
C MET A 1 -6.68 -23.67 39.87
N ALA A 2 -6.31 -23.63 38.59
CA ALA A 2 -5.19 -24.40 38.06
C ALA A 2 -4.48 -23.52 37.02
N VAL A 3 -3.23 -23.19 37.34
CA VAL A 3 -2.33 -22.39 36.50
C VAL A 3 -1.82 -23.29 35.37
N ALA A 4 -2.21 -23.01 34.13
CA ALA A 4 -1.64 -23.67 32.97
C ALA A 4 -0.31 -22.98 32.60
N ARG A 5 0.80 -23.72 32.75
CA ARG A 5 2.13 -23.31 32.30
C ARG A 5 2.17 -23.33 30.77
N MET A 6 2.47 -22.19 30.17
CA MET A 6 2.70 -22.05 28.74
C MET A 6 4.15 -22.44 28.42
N ASN A 7 4.37 -23.59 27.78
CA ASN A 7 5.67 -23.97 27.23
C ASN A 7 5.80 -23.35 25.84
N MET A 8 6.60 -22.29 25.71
CA MET A 8 7.09 -21.79 24.43
C MET A 8 8.19 -22.71 23.92
N ASN A 9 7.88 -23.60 22.97
CA ASN A 9 8.89 -24.19 22.09
C ASN A 9 8.99 -23.32 20.83
N CYS A 10 10.06 -22.55 20.79
CA CYS A 10 10.36 -21.56 19.77
C CYS A 10 11.22 -22.23 18.68
N SER A 11 10.70 -22.41 17.46
CA SER A 11 11.52 -22.64 16.26
C SER A 11 11.66 -21.31 15.49
N ILE A 12 12.35 -20.34 16.08
CA ILE A 12 12.85 -19.16 15.36
C ILE A 12 14.25 -19.53 14.86
N GLN A 13 14.31 -20.11 13.67
CA GLN A 13 15.51 -20.11 12.83
C GLN A 13 15.05 -20.16 11.37
N SER A 14 14.80 -18.97 10.79
CA SER A 14 14.87 -18.58 9.36
C SER A 14 13.78 -17.56 9.00
N SER A 15 14.00 -16.27 9.28
CA SER A 15 13.29 -15.15 8.62
C SER A 15 13.77 -13.75 9.06
N LEU A 16 15.03 -13.58 9.44
CA LEU A 16 15.59 -12.26 9.80
C LEU A 16 17.00 -12.00 9.25
N SER A 17 17.45 -12.77 8.25
CA SER A 17 18.81 -12.68 7.71
C SER A 17 18.93 -11.97 6.35
N CYS A 18 17.88 -11.33 5.81
CA CYS A 18 17.97 -10.70 4.47
C CYS A 18 18.09 -9.16 4.48
N ILE A 19 18.49 -8.52 5.59
CA ILE A 19 18.75 -7.06 5.62
C ILE A 19 20.21 -6.72 5.98
N LEU A 20 21.08 -7.71 6.22
CA LEU A 20 22.44 -7.45 6.71
C LEU A 20 23.48 -8.25 5.93
N LYS A 21 24.45 -7.56 5.31
CA LYS A 21 25.72 -8.18 4.86
C LYS A 21 26.54 -8.58 6.11
N PRO A 22 26.95 -9.85 6.29
CA PRO A 22 27.74 -10.22 7.45
C PRO A 22 29.23 -10.13 7.13
N SER A 23 29.90 -9.15 7.72
CA SER A 23 31.32 -9.27 8.06
C SER A 23 31.44 -9.09 9.57
N TYR A 24 32.33 -9.88 10.19
CA TYR A 24 32.61 -9.99 11.63
C TYR A 24 31.83 -11.07 12.39
N PHE A 25 32.40 -12.27 12.37
CA PHE A 25 32.22 -13.34 13.35
C PHE A 25 32.77 -12.91 14.73
N PHE A 26 31.98 -13.07 15.80
CA PHE A 26 32.51 -13.24 17.15
C PHE A 26 31.82 -14.41 17.84
N ASN A 27 32.63 -15.39 18.24
CA ASN A 27 32.26 -16.59 18.99
C ASN A 27 31.97 -16.20 20.46
N PHE A 28 30.79 -16.52 20.98
CA PHE A 28 30.53 -16.48 22.43
C PHE A 28 30.19 -17.87 22.96
N LYS A 29 31.11 -18.41 23.78
CA LYS A 29 30.85 -19.54 24.68
C LYS A 29 30.06 -19.05 25.89
N THR A 30 29.01 -19.77 26.22
CA THR A 30 28.17 -19.60 27.41
C THR A 30 28.98 -19.74 28.71
N THR A 31 28.94 -18.73 29.56
CA THR A 31 29.27 -18.84 31.00
C THR A 31 28.13 -18.22 31.79
N GLN A 32 27.53 -19.01 32.67
CA GLN A 32 26.52 -18.56 33.63
C GLN A 32 27.19 -17.72 34.71
N PHE A 33 26.70 -16.50 34.93
CA PHE A 33 26.94 -15.76 36.17
C PHE A 33 25.60 -15.27 36.73
N LYS A 34 25.22 -15.82 37.89
CA LYS A 34 24.29 -15.17 38.81
C LYS A 34 25.01 -13.98 39.41
N ASN A 35 24.36 -12.81 39.46
CA ASN A 35 24.54 -11.90 40.59
C ASN A 35 23.40 -10.87 40.70
N ARG A 36 22.88 -10.77 41.94
CA ARG A 36 22.01 -9.70 42.44
C ARG A 36 22.74 -8.36 42.29
N LEU A 37 22.05 -7.35 41.76
CA LEU A 37 22.52 -5.97 41.78
C LEU A 37 22.00 -5.28 43.04
N TYR A 38 22.91 -4.89 43.92
CA TYR A 38 22.69 -3.90 44.97
C TYR A 38 23.26 -2.56 44.47
N PHE A 39 22.48 -1.48 44.57
CA PHE A 39 22.95 -0.12 44.33
C PHE A 39 23.41 0.52 45.63
N PRO A 40 24.66 1.00 45.74
CA PRO A 40 25.03 2.00 46.73
C PRO A 40 25.00 3.41 46.14
N GLN A 41 24.48 4.35 46.91
CA GLN A 41 24.47 5.79 46.61
C GLN A 41 25.87 6.40 46.69
N ASN A 42 26.13 7.30 45.73
CA ASN A 42 26.98 8.50 45.73
C ASN A 42 28.28 8.53 46.56
N HIS A 43 29.39 8.71 45.85
CA HIS A 43 30.43 9.66 46.26
C HIS A 43 31.00 10.39 45.03
N LEU A 44 30.93 11.73 45.10
CA LEU A 44 31.58 12.70 44.21
C LEU A 44 33.10 12.65 44.40
N ILE A 45 33.85 12.36 43.34
CA ILE A 45 35.28 12.71 43.24
C ILE A 45 35.56 13.24 41.83
N SER A 46 36.05 14.48 41.81
CA SER A 46 36.55 15.22 40.66
C SER A 46 37.86 14.62 40.13
N SER A 47 37.94 14.38 38.82
CA SER A 47 39.23 14.25 38.13
C SER A 47 39.11 14.62 36.65
N LYS A 48 40.04 15.48 36.23
CA LYS A 48 40.17 16.13 34.93
C LYS A 48 40.66 15.15 33.86
N ARG A 49 39.90 15.04 32.75
CA ARG A 49 40.33 14.97 31.33
C ARG A 49 39.26 14.25 30.50
N SER A 50 38.29 14.99 30.00
CA SER A 50 37.51 14.54 28.84
C SER A 50 38.17 15.11 27.59
N LEU A 51 38.83 14.25 26.81
CA LEU A 51 39.11 14.51 25.41
C LEU A 51 37.76 14.63 24.70
N LEU A 52 37.28 15.86 24.50
CA LEU A 52 36.21 16.11 23.54
C LEU A 52 36.79 15.85 22.15
N CYS A 53 36.46 14.69 21.60
CA CYS A 53 36.56 14.45 20.18
C CYS A 53 35.46 15.28 19.51
N THR A 54 35.75 16.55 19.21
CA THR A 54 34.91 17.34 18.31
C THR A 54 35.18 16.84 16.90
N CYS A 55 34.45 15.80 16.50
CA CYS A 55 34.23 15.54 15.08
C CYS A 55 33.37 16.69 14.56
N SER A 56 34.01 17.78 14.19
CA SER A 56 33.42 18.84 13.37
C SER A 56 33.14 18.25 12.00
N GLY A 57 32.05 17.50 11.89
CA GLY A 57 31.50 17.11 10.62
C GLY A 57 31.07 18.38 9.91
N ASN A 58 31.78 18.73 8.83
CA ASN A 58 31.30 19.67 7.84
C ASN A 58 29.93 19.17 7.36
N PHE A 59 28.85 19.67 7.96
CA PHE A 59 27.55 19.67 7.32
C PHE A 59 27.66 20.66 6.16
N GLN A 60 28.16 20.17 5.03
CA GLN A 60 27.71 20.71 3.76
C GLN A 60 26.18 20.65 3.81
N ALA A 61 25.53 21.77 3.51
CA ALA A 61 24.09 21.80 3.27
C ALA A 61 23.81 20.91 2.05
N GLY A 62 23.73 19.61 2.30
CA GLY A 62 23.57 18.57 1.32
C GLY A 62 22.16 18.60 0.77
N GLU A 63 22.01 18.11 -0.46
CA GLU A 63 20.73 17.72 -1.04
C GLU A 63 19.82 17.14 0.04
N LYS A 64 18.58 17.64 0.12
CA LYS A 64 17.56 17.06 1.01
C LYS A 64 17.52 15.56 0.73
N ALA A 65 17.99 14.75 1.67
CA ALA A 65 17.94 13.29 1.54
C ALA A 65 16.50 12.87 1.22
N GLU A 66 16.33 12.02 0.19
CA GLU A 66 15.02 11.53 -0.22
C GLU A 66 14.27 10.94 0.99
N PRO A 67 12.99 11.29 1.20
CA PRO A 67 12.22 10.74 2.30
C PRO A 67 12.00 9.23 2.10
N PHE A 68 12.00 8.48 3.21
CA PHE A 68 11.52 7.11 3.22
C PHE A 68 9.99 7.13 3.29
N VAL A 69 9.34 6.99 2.13
CA VAL A 69 7.89 6.96 2.02
C VAL A 69 7.40 5.52 2.11
N ILE A 70 6.52 5.24 3.07
CA ILE A 70 5.90 3.93 3.28
C ILE A 70 4.38 4.09 3.28
N THR A 71 3.67 3.18 2.63
CA THR A 71 2.20 3.23 2.58
C THR A 71 1.57 1.94 3.11
N THR A 72 0.41 2.09 3.72
CA THR A 72 -0.57 1.00 3.88
C THR A 72 -1.46 0.93 2.62
N PRO A 73 -2.33 -0.10 2.47
CA PRO A 73 -3.46 0.02 1.57
C PRO A 73 -4.34 1.20 1.98
N LEU A 74 -5.09 1.76 1.03
CA LEU A 74 -6.24 2.59 1.34
C LEU A 74 -7.42 1.68 1.62
N TYR A 75 -8.02 1.84 2.80
CA TYR A 75 -9.02 0.90 3.27
C TYR A 75 -10.41 1.27 2.75
N TYR A 76 -11.10 0.26 2.22
CA TYR A 76 -12.43 0.43 1.66
C TYR A 76 -13.47 0.74 2.76
N VAL A 77 -14.22 1.82 2.61
CA VAL A 77 -15.09 2.35 3.68
C VAL A 77 -16.53 1.80 3.67
N ASN A 78 -16.75 0.66 3.04
CA ASN A 78 -18.06 -0.01 3.11
C ASN A 78 -18.31 -0.69 4.47
N ALA A 79 -17.29 -0.83 5.32
CA ALA A 79 -17.37 -1.44 6.64
C ALA A 79 -16.36 -0.82 7.62
N PRO A 80 -16.60 -0.92 8.95
CA PRO A 80 -15.65 -0.48 9.96
C PRO A 80 -14.30 -1.23 9.89
N PRO A 81 -13.22 -0.65 10.46
CA PRO A 81 -11.91 -1.30 10.51
C PRO A 81 -11.95 -2.65 11.21
N HIS A 82 -11.10 -3.57 10.75
CA HIS A 82 -11.00 -4.93 11.28
C HIS A 82 -9.54 -5.34 11.49
N MET A 83 -9.32 -6.58 11.96
CA MET A 83 -7.98 -7.09 12.28
C MET A 83 -7.01 -7.06 11.09
N GLY A 84 -7.53 -7.18 9.86
CA GLY A 84 -6.72 -7.14 8.64
C GLY A 84 -6.12 -5.74 8.40
N SER A 85 -6.96 -4.69 8.48
CA SER A 85 -6.48 -3.32 8.36
C SER A 85 -5.54 -2.94 9.51
N ALA A 86 -5.84 -3.39 10.73
CA ALA A 86 -4.98 -3.15 11.89
C ALA A 86 -3.58 -3.77 11.72
N TYR A 87 -3.51 -5.02 11.24
CA TYR A 87 -2.23 -5.71 11.05
C TYR A 87 -1.32 -5.00 10.06
N SER A 88 -1.81 -4.66 8.86
CA SER A 88 -1.00 -3.95 7.87
C SER A 88 -0.51 -2.60 8.39
N THR A 89 -1.36 -1.89 9.14
CA THR A 89 -1.03 -0.55 9.67
C THR A 89 -0.01 -0.61 10.80
N ILE A 90 -0.14 -1.54 11.76
CA ILE A 90 0.88 -1.80 12.78
C ILE A 90 2.20 -2.23 12.13
N ALA A 91 2.09 -3.09 11.11
CA ALA A 91 3.12 -3.42 10.12
C ALA A 91 3.98 -2.21 9.70
N ALA A 92 3.30 -1.29 9.03
CA ALA A 92 3.90 -0.10 8.46
C ALA A 92 4.42 0.87 9.53
N ASP A 93 3.70 1.04 10.64
CA ASP A 93 4.10 1.91 11.74
C ASP A 93 5.39 1.44 12.42
N ALA A 94 5.54 0.13 12.66
CA ALA A 94 6.77 -0.43 13.20
C ALA A 94 7.98 -0.15 12.29
N ILE A 95 7.82 -0.32 10.97
CA ILE A 95 8.85 -0.01 9.98
C ILE A 95 9.13 1.50 9.96
N ALA A 96 8.10 2.33 9.93
CA ALA A 96 8.22 3.79 9.91
C ALA A 96 9.00 4.29 11.14
N ARG A 97 8.62 3.84 12.34
CA ARG A 97 9.32 4.16 13.60
C ARG A 97 10.78 3.71 13.57
N PHE A 98 11.06 2.50 13.08
CA PHE A 98 12.43 2.02 12.94
C PHE A 98 13.26 2.89 11.99
N GLN A 99 12.71 3.30 10.84
CA GLN A 99 13.41 4.19 9.90
C GLN A 99 13.62 5.59 10.48
N ARG A 100 12.67 6.11 11.28
CA ARG A 100 12.85 7.36 12.04
C ARG A 100 13.97 7.23 13.08
N LEU A 101 14.07 6.10 13.78
CA LEU A 101 15.18 5.82 14.72
C LEU A 101 16.55 5.76 14.04
N LEU A 102 16.60 5.37 12.77
CA LEU A 102 17.81 5.43 11.93
C LEU A 102 18.11 6.84 11.40
N GLY A 103 17.35 7.85 11.80
CA GLY A 103 17.56 9.24 11.41
C GLY A 103 17.03 9.61 10.02
N LYS A 104 16.20 8.76 9.39
CA LYS A 104 15.59 9.09 8.09
C LYS A 104 14.40 10.04 8.28
N ARG A 105 14.21 10.95 7.31
CA ARG A 105 12.91 11.61 7.11
C ARG A 105 11.93 10.55 6.59
N VAL A 106 10.84 10.31 7.32
CA VAL A 106 9.84 9.28 6.97
C VAL A 106 8.51 9.96 6.66
N ILE A 107 7.78 9.43 5.69
CA ILE A 107 6.38 9.77 5.43
C ILE A 107 5.58 8.46 5.42
N LEU A 108 4.82 8.19 6.49
CA LEU A 108 3.87 7.09 6.56
C LEU A 108 2.50 7.57 6.09
N ILE A 109 2.05 7.00 4.97
CA ILE A 109 0.76 7.28 4.35
C ILE A 109 -0.20 6.14 4.68
N THR A 110 -1.35 6.50 5.23
CA THR A 110 -2.52 5.63 5.35
C THR A 110 -3.76 6.37 4.87
N GLY A 111 -4.91 5.72 4.79
CA GLY A 111 -6.12 6.40 4.36
C GLY A 111 -7.26 5.47 3.98
N THR A 112 -8.23 6.05 3.30
CA THR A 112 -9.50 5.41 2.94
C THR A 112 -9.80 5.56 1.46
N ASP A 113 -10.24 4.46 0.86
CA ASP A 113 -10.82 4.40 -0.46
C ASP A 113 -12.34 4.53 -0.33
N GLU A 114 -12.85 5.64 -0.86
CA GLU A 114 -14.17 6.16 -0.56
C GLU A 114 -15.13 6.17 -1.75
N HIS A 115 -14.79 5.54 -2.89
CA HIS A 115 -15.64 5.50 -4.09
C HIS A 115 -16.09 4.09 -4.48
N GLY A 116 -17.17 3.99 -5.25
CA GLY A 116 -17.67 2.73 -5.81
C GLY A 116 -19.05 2.27 -5.33
N GLU A 117 -19.60 1.29 -6.06
CA GLU A 117 -20.98 0.79 -5.94
C GLU A 117 -21.31 0.27 -4.53
N LYS A 118 -20.36 -0.44 -3.89
CA LYS A 118 -20.58 -1.02 -2.56
C LYS A 118 -20.71 0.04 -1.46
N ILE A 119 -20.02 1.17 -1.57
CA ILE A 119 -20.14 2.25 -0.58
C ILE A 119 -21.52 2.91 -0.70
N ALA A 120 -21.97 3.18 -1.93
CA ALA A 120 -23.32 3.68 -2.15
C ALA A 120 -24.39 2.70 -1.61
N THR A 121 -24.20 1.40 -1.83
CA THR A 121 -25.08 0.35 -1.31
C THR A 121 -25.08 0.30 0.23
N ALA A 122 -23.91 0.37 0.86
CA ALA A 122 -23.77 0.37 2.32
C ALA A 122 -24.39 1.62 2.95
N ALA A 123 -24.17 2.79 2.35
CA ALA A 123 -24.77 4.04 2.79
C ALA A 123 -26.31 3.99 2.73
N SER A 124 -26.86 3.51 1.61
CA SER A 124 -28.31 3.34 1.44
C SER A 124 -28.89 2.36 2.48
N ALA A 125 -28.21 1.24 2.74
CA ALA A 125 -28.62 0.28 3.77
C ALA A 125 -28.62 0.86 5.19
N CYS A 126 -27.80 1.89 5.44
CA CYS A 126 -27.75 2.63 6.70
C CYS A 126 -28.65 3.88 6.70
N GLY A 127 -29.37 4.17 5.62
CA GLY A 127 -30.20 5.37 5.49
C GLY A 127 -29.43 6.69 5.47
N SER A 128 -28.16 6.67 5.03
CA SER A 128 -27.28 7.85 4.94
C SER A 128 -26.87 8.14 3.49
N SER A 129 -26.43 9.36 3.20
CA SER A 129 -25.74 9.61 1.92
C SER A 129 -24.38 8.90 1.88
N PRO A 130 -23.82 8.61 0.68
CA PRO A 130 -22.49 8.04 0.55
C PRO A 130 -21.40 8.86 1.25
N ARG A 131 -21.47 10.19 1.13
CA ARG A 131 -20.51 11.10 1.77
C ARG A 131 -20.53 11.01 3.30
N GLU A 132 -21.73 11.04 3.90
CA GLU A 132 -21.89 10.90 5.35
C GLU A 132 -21.39 9.53 5.84
N HIS A 133 -21.66 8.47 5.07
CA HIS A 133 -21.17 7.13 5.37
C HIS A 133 -19.63 7.10 5.39
N CYS A 134 -18.99 7.64 4.34
CA CYS A 134 -17.53 7.76 4.27
C CYS A 134 -16.98 8.57 5.45
N ASP A 135 -17.59 9.70 5.80
CA ASP A 135 -17.16 10.53 6.92
C ASP A 135 -17.17 9.76 8.25
N VAL A 136 -18.21 8.97 8.51
CA VAL A 136 -18.35 8.14 9.72
C VAL A 136 -17.30 7.04 9.77
N ILE A 137 -17.15 6.27 8.69
CA ILE A 137 -16.24 5.11 8.66
C ILE A 137 -14.78 5.57 8.67
N SER A 138 -14.43 6.62 7.93
CA SER A 138 -13.08 7.20 7.94
C SER A 138 -12.71 7.76 9.31
N GLN A 139 -13.68 8.31 10.05
CA GLN A 139 -13.46 8.71 11.44
C GLN A 139 -13.21 7.48 12.35
N ALA A 140 -13.88 6.36 12.13
CA ALA A 140 -13.63 5.12 12.87
C ALA A 140 -12.19 4.60 12.65
N TYR A 141 -11.68 4.66 11.43
CA TYR A 141 -10.27 4.36 11.14
C TYR A 141 -9.32 5.28 11.91
N LYS A 142 -9.54 6.61 11.87
CA LYS A 142 -8.71 7.58 12.61
C LYS A 142 -8.73 7.34 14.12
N MET A 143 -9.88 7.00 14.69
CA MET A 143 -10.00 6.64 16.11
C MET A 143 -9.20 5.38 16.44
N LEU A 144 -9.33 4.32 15.64
CA LEU A 144 -8.56 3.10 15.85
C LEU A 144 -7.04 3.35 15.74
N TRP A 145 -6.60 4.16 14.76
CA TRP A 145 -5.19 4.53 14.62
C TRP A 145 -4.66 5.30 15.84
N LYS A 146 -5.48 6.16 16.43
CA LYS A 146 -5.16 6.81 17.70
C LYS A 146 -5.05 5.80 18.85
N ASP A 147 -6.00 4.88 18.96
CA ASP A 147 -6.03 3.87 20.04
C ASP A 147 -4.87 2.87 19.96
N LEU A 148 -4.41 2.57 18.75
CA LEU A 148 -3.26 1.70 18.47
C LEU A 148 -1.91 2.43 18.49
N ASP A 149 -1.88 3.75 18.78
CA ASP A 149 -0.70 4.61 18.72
C ASP A 149 0.02 4.54 17.34
N ILE A 150 -0.74 4.60 16.25
CA ILE A 150 -0.16 4.65 14.90
C ILE A 150 0.30 6.08 14.59
N ALA A 151 1.59 6.24 14.36
CA ALA A 151 2.22 7.52 14.05
C ALA A 151 2.32 7.74 12.52
N TYR A 152 1.17 7.86 11.85
CA TYR A 152 1.10 8.22 10.43
C TYR A 152 1.33 9.72 10.21
N ASP A 153 1.88 10.08 9.05
CA ASP A 153 2.16 11.48 8.67
C ASP A 153 1.05 12.05 7.78
N LYS A 154 0.41 11.20 6.95
CA LYS A 154 -0.66 11.59 6.03
C LYS A 154 -1.82 10.59 6.13
N PHE A 155 -3.05 11.11 6.20
CA PHE A 155 -4.28 10.34 6.09
C PHE A 155 -5.05 10.84 4.87
N ILE A 156 -5.03 10.08 3.77
CA ILE A 156 -5.72 10.44 2.53
C ILE A 156 -7.15 9.89 2.51
N ARG A 157 -8.05 10.66 1.91
CA ARG A 157 -9.42 10.26 1.56
C ARG A 157 -9.58 10.50 0.07
N THR A 158 -10.10 9.54 -0.69
CA THR A 158 -10.26 9.73 -2.15
C THR A 158 -11.34 10.78 -2.50
N THR A 159 -12.20 11.16 -1.54
CA THR A 159 -13.14 12.28 -1.67
C THR A 159 -12.51 13.67 -1.45
N ASP A 160 -11.19 13.76 -1.22
CA ASP A 160 -10.50 15.05 -1.13
C ASP A 160 -10.44 15.72 -2.53
N PRO A 161 -10.89 16.97 -2.70
CA PRO A 161 -10.80 17.67 -3.99
C PRO A 161 -9.39 17.71 -4.59
N LYS A 162 -8.34 17.70 -3.75
CA LYS A 162 -6.94 17.62 -4.22
C LYS A 162 -6.63 16.27 -4.85
N HIS A 163 -7.20 15.20 -4.31
CA HIS A 163 -7.08 13.87 -4.89
C HIS A 163 -7.78 13.83 -6.26
N GLU A 164 -9.01 14.31 -6.35
CA GLU A 164 -9.78 14.35 -7.60
C GLU A 164 -9.03 15.07 -8.73
N ALA A 165 -8.44 16.22 -8.42
CA ALA A 165 -7.63 16.98 -9.38
C ALA A 165 -6.37 16.22 -9.86
N ILE A 166 -5.75 15.41 -8.97
CA ILE A 166 -4.61 14.56 -9.34
C ILE A 166 -5.05 13.39 -10.22
N VAL A 167 -6.22 12.80 -9.96
CA VAL A 167 -6.81 11.75 -10.80
C VAL A 167 -7.11 12.29 -12.20
N GLU A 168 -7.67 13.49 -12.29
CA GLU A 168 -7.92 14.16 -13.57
C GLU A 168 -6.63 14.42 -14.36
N GLU A 169 -5.60 15.01 -13.73
CA GLU A 169 -4.32 15.24 -14.42
C GLU A 169 -3.69 13.93 -14.88
N PHE A 170 -3.72 12.89 -14.04
CA PHE A 170 -3.20 11.56 -14.38
C PHE A 170 -3.94 10.95 -15.55
N TYR A 171 -5.28 11.01 -15.56
CA TYR A 171 -6.11 10.53 -16.65
C TYR A 171 -5.69 11.14 -17.99
N PHE A 172 -5.49 12.47 -18.05
CA PHE A 172 -5.06 13.12 -19.29
C PHE A 172 -3.66 12.72 -19.74
N ARG A 173 -2.73 12.43 -18.82
CA ARG A 173 -1.40 11.92 -19.20
C ARG A 173 -1.49 10.54 -19.85
N VAL A 174 -2.26 9.64 -19.26
CA VAL A 174 -2.48 8.27 -19.79
C VAL A 174 -3.24 8.33 -21.12
N LEU A 175 -4.26 9.19 -21.24
CA LEU A 175 -4.98 9.43 -22.48
C LEU A 175 -4.04 9.92 -23.60
N ALA A 176 -3.15 10.87 -23.29
CA ALA A 176 -2.18 11.40 -24.25
C ALA A 176 -1.16 10.35 -24.75
N LYS A 177 -0.98 9.24 -24.03
CA LYS A 177 -0.20 8.08 -24.51
C LYS A 177 -0.99 7.11 -25.39
N ASN A 178 -2.27 7.39 -25.66
CA ASN A 178 -3.18 6.49 -26.37
C ASN A 178 -3.35 5.14 -25.67
N ASP A 179 -3.32 5.14 -24.34
CA ASP A 179 -3.54 3.93 -23.52
C ASP A 179 -4.94 3.85 -22.93
N ILE A 180 -5.78 4.84 -23.20
CA ILE A 180 -7.20 4.85 -22.86
C ILE A 180 -8.01 4.76 -24.14
N TYR A 181 -8.90 3.78 -24.21
CA TYR A 181 -9.82 3.60 -25.34
C TYR A 181 -11.18 3.09 -24.85
N ARG A 182 -12.23 3.29 -25.64
CA ARG A 182 -13.59 2.83 -25.33
C ARG A 182 -13.85 1.49 -26.00
N ALA A 183 -14.47 0.56 -25.27
CA ALA A 183 -14.86 -0.73 -25.81
C ALA A 183 -16.07 -1.31 -25.07
N ASP A 184 -16.88 -2.08 -25.79
CA ASP A 184 -17.86 -2.97 -25.20
C ASP A 184 -17.16 -4.22 -24.66
N TYR A 185 -17.36 -4.52 -23.39
CA TYR A 185 -16.79 -5.72 -22.79
C TYR A 185 -17.86 -6.54 -22.09
N GLU A 186 -17.81 -7.85 -22.31
CA GLU A 186 -18.65 -8.84 -21.66
C GLU A 186 -17.77 -9.87 -20.97
N GLY A 187 -18.02 -10.13 -19.68
CA GLY A 187 -17.23 -11.09 -18.92
C GLY A 187 -17.76 -11.33 -17.51
N LEU A 188 -17.14 -12.28 -16.82
CA LEU A 188 -17.47 -12.59 -15.43
C LEU A 188 -16.80 -11.61 -14.47
N TYR A 189 -17.61 -11.00 -13.62
CA TYR A 189 -17.19 -9.95 -12.70
C TYR A 189 -17.31 -10.39 -11.25
N CYS A 190 -16.21 -10.28 -10.49
CA CYS A 190 -16.24 -10.51 -9.06
C CYS A 190 -16.52 -9.20 -8.33
N VAL A 191 -17.78 -9.02 -7.90
CA VAL A 191 -18.20 -7.83 -7.14
C VAL A 191 -17.26 -7.59 -5.95
N ASN A 192 -16.87 -8.62 -5.19
CA ASN A 192 -16.01 -8.45 -4.01
C ASN A 192 -14.58 -7.99 -4.34
N CYS A 193 -13.98 -8.48 -5.44
CA CYS A 193 -12.68 -7.99 -5.92
C CYS A 193 -12.78 -6.61 -6.61
N GLU A 194 -14.00 -6.19 -6.96
CA GLU A 194 -14.27 -5.14 -7.95
C GLU A 194 -13.70 -5.46 -9.34
N GLU A 195 -13.28 -6.68 -9.66
CA GLU A 195 -12.45 -7.00 -10.84
C GLU A 195 -13.15 -8.01 -11.78
N TYR A 196 -12.96 -7.86 -13.09
CA TYR A 196 -13.27 -8.92 -14.04
C TYR A 196 -12.30 -10.10 -13.88
N LYS A 197 -12.80 -11.31 -14.01
CA LYS A 197 -12.02 -12.55 -13.84
C LYS A 197 -11.92 -13.28 -15.16
N ASP A 198 -10.74 -13.80 -15.46
CA ASP A 198 -10.57 -14.77 -16.53
C ASP A 198 -11.26 -16.07 -16.15
N GLU A 199 -12.03 -16.67 -17.06
CA GLU A 199 -12.76 -17.92 -16.82
C GLU A 199 -11.81 -19.04 -16.38
N LYS A 200 -10.57 -19.03 -16.88
CA LYS A 200 -9.51 -20.00 -16.52
C LYS A 200 -9.01 -19.86 -15.08
N GLU A 201 -9.20 -18.69 -14.46
CA GLU A 201 -8.80 -18.42 -13.07
C GLU A 201 -9.93 -18.74 -12.07
N LEU A 202 -11.13 -19.03 -12.56
CA LEU A 202 -12.28 -19.31 -11.71
C LEU A 202 -12.28 -20.77 -11.25
N LEU A 203 -12.79 -20.97 -10.03
CA LEU A 203 -13.13 -22.28 -9.51
C LEU A 203 -14.44 -22.78 -10.14
N GLU A 204 -14.83 -24.02 -9.82
CA GLU A 204 -16.12 -24.58 -10.23
C GLU A 204 -17.28 -23.62 -9.95
N ASN A 205 -18.30 -23.65 -10.83
CA ASN A 205 -19.45 -22.74 -10.80
C ASN A 205 -19.09 -21.25 -10.90
N ASN A 206 -18.01 -20.92 -11.63
CA ASN A 206 -17.56 -19.54 -11.85
C ASN A 206 -17.22 -18.79 -10.55
N CYS A 207 -16.74 -19.50 -9.53
CA CYS A 207 -16.42 -18.93 -8.23
C CYS A 207 -15.06 -18.22 -8.23
N CYS A 208 -15.01 -17.01 -7.66
CA CYS A 208 -13.76 -16.29 -7.47
C CYS A 208 -12.83 -17.04 -6.50
N PRO A 209 -11.54 -17.27 -6.83
CA PRO A 209 -10.62 -18.02 -5.98
C PRO A 209 -10.28 -17.31 -4.65
N THR A 210 -10.42 -15.98 -4.61
CA THR A 210 -10.17 -15.18 -3.40
C THR A 210 -11.35 -15.19 -2.44
N HIS A 211 -12.56 -15.00 -2.97
CA HIS A 211 -13.75 -14.77 -2.16
C HIS A 211 -14.68 -15.98 -2.04
N LEU A 212 -14.42 -17.03 -2.83
CA LEU A 212 -15.22 -18.25 -2.89
C LEU A 212 -16.71 -17.99 -3.12
N LYS A 213 -17.01 -16.95 -3.91
CA LYS A 213 -18.37 -16.54 -4.30
C LYS A 213 -18.48 -16.52 -5.83
N PRO A 214 -19.67 -16.84 -6.40
CA PRO A 214 -19.89 -16.79 -7.83
C PRO A 214 -19.64 -15.39 -8.42
N CYS A 215 -18.98 -15.34 -9.57
CA CYS A 215 -18.87 -14.13 -10.37
C CYS A 215 -20.15 -13.93 -11.20
N VAL A 216 -20.50 -12.67 -11.47
CA VAL A 216 -21.72 -12.32 -12.23
C VAL A 216 -21.35 -11.92 -13.65
N PRO A 217 -22.07 -12.36 -14.69
CA PRO A 217 -21.86 -11.85 -16.04
C PRO A 217 -22.23 -10.36 -16.08
N ARG A 218 -21.34 -9.54 -16.63
CA ARG A 218 -21.59 -8.12 -16.90
C ARG A 218 -21.21 -7.80 -18.33
N LYS A 219 -22.03 -6.98 -18.99
CA LYS A 219 -21.75 -6.38 -20.29
C LYS A 219 -21.87 -4.87 -20.17
N GLU A 220 -20.77 -4.17 -20.40
CA GLU A 220 -20.70 -2.73 -20.19
C GLU A 220 -19.83 -2.06 -21.26
N ASP A 221 -20.29 -0.90 -21.74
CA ASP A 221 -19.52 0.02 -22.57
C ASP A 221 -18.70 0.92 -21.65
N ASN A 222 -17.39 0.67 -21.58
CA ASN A 222 -16.51 1.34 -20.63
C ASN A 222 -15.24 1.84 -21.33
N TYR A 223 -14.52 2.72 -20.64
CA TYR A 223 -13.13 3.03 -20.96
C TYR A 223 -12.20 1.95 -20.40
N PHE A 224 -11.17 1.60 -21.17
CA PHE A 224 -10.18 0.57 -20.89
C PHE A 224 -8.78 1.16 -20.87
N PHE A 225 -7.94 0.63 -19.99
CA PHE A 225 -6.50 0.83 -20.01
C PHE A 225 -5.81 -0.31 -20.77
N ALA A 226 -4.91 0.06 -21.67
CA ALA A 226 -4.15 -0.85 -22.53
C ALA A 226 -3.02 -1.61 -21.79
N LEU A 227 -3.35 -2.35 -20.73
CA LEU A 227 -2.39 -3.09 -19.89
C LEU A 227 -1.52 -4.07 -20.68
N SER A 228 -2.07 -4.69 -21.73
CA SER A 228 -1.36 -5.63 -22.60
C SER A 228 -0.08 -5.05 -23.20
N LYS A 229 -0.03 -3.73 -23.49
CA LYS A 229 1.15 -3.03 -24.01
C LYS A 229 2.33 -3.04 -23.03
N TYR A 230 2.05 -3.21 -21.73
CA TYR A 230 3.02 -3.09 -20.65
C TYR A 230 3.58 -4.43 -20.18
N GLN A 231 3.18 -5.55 -20.79
CA GLN A 231 3.67 -6.87 -20.41
C GLN A 231 5.20 -6.96 -20.42
N LYS A 232 5.84 -6.67 -21.56
CA LYS A 232 7.30 -6.75 -21.70
C LYS A 232 8.05 -5.78 -20.76
N PRO A 233 7.67 -4.49 -20.66
CA PRO A 233 8.26 -3.59 -19.66
C PRO A 233 8.19 -4.11 -18.22
N LEU A 234 7.06 -4.73 -17.84
CA LEU A 234 6.91 -5.30 -16.49
C LEU A 234 7.80 -6.52 -16.29
N GLU A 235 7.93 -7.41 -17.29
CA GLU A 235 8.87 -8.53 -17.25
C GLU A 235 10.31 -8.04 -17.00
N GLU A 236 10.74 -7.01 -17.76
CA GLU A 236 12.08 -6.42 -17.64
C GLU A 236 12.35 -5.85 -16.24
N ILE A 237 11.37 -5.21 -15.61
CA ILE A 237 11.52 -4.69 -14.23
C ILE A 237 11.69 -5.80 -13.22
N LEU A 238 10.90 -6.87 -13.33
CA LEU A 238 10.99 -7.99 -12.39
C LEU A 238 12.31 -8.76 -12.54
N GLU A 239 12.91 -8.74 -13.74
CA GLU A 239 14.24 -9.30 -13.98
C GLU A 239 15.36 -8.39 -13.45
N GLN A 240 15.26 -7.08 -13.66
CA GLN A 240 16.28 -6.11 -13.23
C GLN A 240 16.25 -5.81 -11.73
N ASN A 241 15.06 -5.86 -11.12
CA ASN A 241 14.84 -5.64 -9.70
C ASN A 241 14.04 -6.81 -9.10
N PRO A 242 14.71 -7.93 -8.74
CA PRO A 242 14.05 -9.05 -8.09
C PRO A 242 13.47 -8.68 -6.71
N ASP A 243 13.88 -7.55 -6.13
CA ASP A 243 13.35 -7.04 -4.87
C ASP A 243 12.10 -6.16 -5.04
N PHE A 244 11.65 -5.92 -6.27
CA PHE A 244 10.45 -5.13 -6.54
C PHE A 244 9.20 -5.73 -5.89
N VAL A 245 9.07 -7.06 -5.88
CA VAL A 245 7.99 -7.78 -5.19
C VAL A 245 8.56 -8.70 -4.13
N GLN A 246 8.12 -8.52 -2.89
CA GLN A 246 8.53 -9.32 -1.75
C GLN A 246 7.31 -9.90 -1.01
N PRO A 247 7.46 -11.04 -0.35
CA PRO A 247 8.59 -11.99 -0.41
C PRO A 247 8.68 -12.72 -1.77
N SER A 248 9.77 -13.46 -2.02
CA SER A 248 10.06 -14.10 -3.33
C SER A 248 8.95 -15.01 -3.88
N TYR A 249 8.16 -15.66 -3.03
CA TYR A 249 7.02 -16.46 -3.51
C TYR A 249 5.90 -15.59 -4.10
N ARG A 250 5.76 -14.33 -3.67
CA ARG A 250 4.86 -13.34 -4.31
C ARG A 250 5.40 -12.87 -5.65
N LEU A 251 6.72 -12.69 -5.76
CA LEU A 251 7.34 -12.44 -7.05
C LEU A 251 7.02 -13.54 -8.06
N ASN A 252 7.10 -14.81 -7.65
CA ASN A 252 6.76 -15.95 -8.51
C ASN A 252 5.29 -15.90 -8.97
N GLU A 253 4.35 -15.54 -8.08
CA GLU A 253 2.93 -15.36 -8.44
C GLU A 253 2.77 -14.26 -9.50
N VAL A 254 3.39 -13.10 -9.29
CA VAL A 254 3.32 -11.94 -10.21
C VAL A 254 3.94 -12.27 -11.57
N GLN A 255 5.13 -12.89 -11.58
CA GLN A 255 5.76 -13.35 -12.81
C GLN A 255 4.89 -14.35 -13.57
N GLY A 256 4.21 -15.25 -12.85
CA GLY A 256 3.25 -16.18 -13.43
C GLY A 256 2.10 -15.47 -14.14
N TRP A 257 1.48 -14.46 -13.51
CA TRP A 257 0.41 -13.67 -14.13
C TRP A 257 0.87 -12.97 -15.40
N ILE A 258 2.04 -12.33 -15.37
CA ILE A 258 2.56 -11.57 -16.51
C ILE A 258 2.89 -12.52 -17.68
N LYS A 259 3.57 -13.64 -17.41
CA LYS A 259 3.91 -14.66 -18.42
C LYS A 259 2.70 -15.32 -19.08
N ASN A 260 1.57 -15.40 -18.37
CA ASN A 260 0.33 -15.95 -18.90
C ASN A 260 -0.41 -15.00 -19.86
N GLY A 261 0.09 -13.77 -20.03
CA GLY A 261 -0.49 -12.76 -20.90
C GLY A 261 -1.33 -11.75 -20.11
N LEU A 262 -1.03 -10.46 -20.29
CA LEU A 262 -1.82 -9.38 -19.70
C LEU A 262 -2.98 -8.97 -20.60
N ARG A 263 -4.17 -8.83 -20.01
CA ARG A 263 -5.36 -8.29 -20.68
C ARG A 263 -5.62 -6.87 -20.23
N ASP A 264 -6.12 -6.07 -21.15
CA ASP A 264 -6.60 -4.73 -20.88
C ASP A 264 -7.75 -4.76 -19.87
N PHE A 265 -7.84 -3.76 -19.00
CA PHE A 265 -8.84 -3.72 -17.94
C PHE A 265 -9.62 -2.42 -17.99
N SER A 266 -10.87 -2.50 -17.55
CA SER A 266 -11.76 -1.36 -17.56
C SER A 266 -11.41 -0.36 -16.46
N ILE A 267 -11.26 0.92 -16.83
CA ILE A 267 -10.97 2.04 -15.94
C ILE A 267 -12.16 2.98 -15.70
N SER A 268 -13.34 2.65 -16.22
CA SER A 268 -14.58 3.39 -15.94
C SER A 268 -15.79 2.46 -15.79
N ARG A 269 -16.90 3.00 -15.29
CA ARG A 269 -18.20 2.32 -15.22
C ARG A 269 -19.33 3.32 -15.50
N ALA A 270 -20.32 2.91 -16.29
CA ALA A 270 -21.50 3.73 -16.59
C ALA A 270 -22.51 3.82 -15.42
N ALA A 271 -22.59 2.77 -14.59
CA ALA A 271 -23.66 2.57 -13.62
C ALA A 271 -23.26 2.88 -12.16
N VAL A 272 -22.18 3.63 -11.94
CA VAL A 272 -21.69 3.97 -10.59
C VAL A 272 -21.80 5.47 -10.37
N GLU A 273 -22.78 5.91 -9.58
CA GLU A 273 -22.99 7.34 -9.31
C GLU A 273 -21.98 7.91 -8.31
N TRP A 274 -21.44 7.08 -7.41
CA TRP A 274 -20.53 7.52 -6.35
C TRP A 274 -19.07 7.29 -6.72
N GLY A 275 -18.45 8.28 -7.34
CA GLY A 275 -17.05 8.30 -7.71
C GLY A 275 -16.66 9.53 -8.54
N ILE A 276 -15.42 9.55 -9.02
CA ILE A 276 -14.88 10.65 -9.84
C ILE A 276 -15.38 10.48 -11.28
N PRO A 277 -16.05 11.46 -11.91
CA PRO A 277 -16.47 11.34 -13.30
C PRO A 277 -15.25 11.27 -14.24
N VAL A 278 -15.37 10.53 -15.35
CA VAL A 278 -14.37 10.55 -16.41
C VAL A 278 -14.31 11.96 -16.99
N PRO A 279 -13.12 12.62 -17.03
CA PRO A 279 -13.02 14.03 -17.43
C PRO A 279 -13.60 14.35 -18.82
N THR A 280 -13.60 13.36 -19.71
CA THR A 280 -14.08 13.48 -21.09
C THR A 280 -15.50 12.92 -21.31
N ASP A 281 -16.11 12.27 -20.31
CA ASP A 281 -17.45 11.66 -20.40
C ASP A 281 -18.11 11.59 -19.02
N ASN A 282 -18.98 12.55 -18.71
CA ASN A 282 -19.64 12.63 -17.40
C ASN A 282 -20.70 11.55 -17.15
N LYS A 283 -20.98 10.67 -18.13
CA LYS A 283 -21.84 9.49 -17.95
C LYS A 283 -21.06 8.28 -17.46
N GLN A 284 -19.74 8.40 -17.36
CA GLN A 284 -18.83 7.37 -16.93
C GLN A 284 -18.13 7.84 -15.66
N THR A 285 -17.95 6.93 -14.72
CA THR A 285 -17.26 7.17 -13.47
C THR A 285 -15.96 6.37 -13.47
N ILE A 286 -14.85 7.00 -13.09
CA ILE A 286 -13.55 6.35 -12.96
C ILE A 286 -13.67 5.17 -12.00
N TYR A 287 -13.13 4.05 -12.45
CA TYR A 287 -13.14 2.80 -11.72
C TYR A 287 -12.15 2.83 -10.55
N VAL A 288 -12.60 2.26 -9.43
CA VAL A 288 -11.98 2.29 -8.10
C VAL A 288 -10.44 2.16 -8.12
N TRP A 289 -9.85 1.18 -8.83
CA TRP A 289 -8.38 1.03 -8.79
C TRP A 289 -7.60 2.10 -9.57
N PHE A 290 -8.19 2.73 -10.59
CA PHE A 290 -7.54 3.83 -11.30
C PHE A 290 -7.47 5.09 -10.44
N ASP A 291 -8.47 5.27 -9.57
CA ASP A 291 -8.58 6.31 -8.55
C ASP A 291 -7.71 6.00 -7.32
N ALA A 292 -8.02 4.91 -6.60
CA ALA A 292 -7.50 4.66 -5.26
C ALA A 292 -5.97 4.53 -5.21
N LEU A 293 -5.36 3.97 -6.27
CA LEU A 293 -3.90 3.85 -6.36
C LEU A 293 -3.20 5.22 -6.44
N LEU A 294 -3.86 6.25 -6.98
CA LEU A 294 -3.35 7.63 -7.00
C LEU A 294 -3.43 8.31 -5.64
N GLY A 295 -4.15 7.72 -4.68
CA GLY A 295 -4.15 8.16 -3.29
C GLY A 295 -2.75 8.18 -2.68
N TYR A 296 -1.84 7.30 -3.12
CA TYR A 296 -0.44 7.29 -2.66
C TYR A 296 0.35 8.52 -3.10
N ILE A 297 0.08 9.04 -4.30
CA ILE A 297 0.74 10.22 -4.85
C ILE A 297 0.06 11.48 -4.31
N SER A 298 -1.26 11.58 -4.43
CA SER A 298 -2.03 12.74 -3.96
C SER A 298 -1.86 13.03 -2.47
N ALA A 299 -1.66 12.01 -1.62
CA ALA A 299 -1.34 12.19 -0.20
C ALA A 299 -0.04 12.97 0.07
N LEU A 300 0.88 13.03 -0.90
CA LEU A 300 2.14 13.78 -0.80
C LEU A 300 1.96 15.29 -1.06
N LEU A 301 0.79 15.73 -1.53
CA LEU A 301 0.53 17.15 -1.68
C LEU A 301 0.57 17.87 -0.33
N GLU A 302 1.19 19.05 -0.33
CA GLU A 302 1.18 19.96 0.81
C GLU A 302 0.09 21.03 0.63
N ASP A 303 -0.47 21.52 1.75
CA ASP A 303 -1.63 22.42 1.72
C ASP A 303 -1.42 23.75 0.99
N LYS A 304 -0.17 24.19 0.86
CA LYS A 304 0.20 25.49 0.29
C LYS A 304 0.81 25.38 -1.11
N GLU A 305 0.90 24.18 -1.67
CA GLU A 305 1.49 23.96 -2.99
C GLU A 305 0.43 23.98 -4.08
N GLN A 306 0.88 24.28 -5.31
CA GLN A 306 0.04 24.12 -6.49
C GLN A 306 -0.34 22.64 -6.62
N ILE A 307 -1.63 22.36 -6.79
CA ILE A 307 -2.13 21.01 -7.01
C ILE A 307 -1.67 20.57 -8.40
N SER A 308 -0.67 19.69 -8.45
CA SER A 308 -0.22 19.01 -9.66
C SER A 308 0.51 17.72 -9.30
N LEU A 309 0.54 16.76 -10.24
CA LEU A 309 1.35 15.55 -10.11
C LEU A 309 2.82 15.88 -9.88
N GLN A 310 3.34 16.96 -10.49
CA GLN A 310 4.73 17.35 -10.32
C GLN A 310 5.02 17.77 -8.88
N SER A 311 4.14 18.56 -8.26
CA SER A 311 4.27 18.96 -6.85
C SER A 311 4.23 17.74 -5.93
N ALA A 312 3.25 16.86 -6.12
CA ALA A 312 3.11 15.63 -5.34
C ALA A 312 4.36 14.73 -5.46
N VAL A 313 4.88 14.56 -6.67
CA VAL A 313 6.09 13.76 -6.93
C VAL A 313 7.30 14.36 -6.24
N SER A 314 7.52 15.67 -6.38
CA SER A 314 8.64 16.39 -5.76
C SER A 314 8.62 16.37 -4.23
N SER A 315 7.48 16.08 -3.61
CA SER A 315 7.32 16.03 -2.15
C SER A 315 7.71 14.69 -1.51
N GLY A 316 7.86 13.62 -2.30
CA GLY A 316 8.42 12.36 -1.76
C GLY A 316 8.27 11.11 -2.63
N TRP A 317 7.84 11.21 -3.89
CA TRP A 317 7.74 10.05 -4.78
C TRP A 317 9.10 9.77 -5.45
N PRO A 318 9.49 8.50 -5.68
CA PRO A 318 8.73 7.26 -5.50
C PRO A 318 8.61 6.75 -4.06
N ALA A 319 7.50 6.06 -3.78
CA ALA A 319 7.34 5.34 -2.52
C ALA A 319 8.49 4.32 -2.31
N SER A 320 9.07 4.30 -1.11
CA SER A 320 10.10 3.32 -0.75
C SER A 320 9.51 1.93 -0.51
N LEU A 321 8.28 1.86 -0.01
CA LEU A 321 7.59 0.60 0.26
C LEU A 321 6.07 0.76 0.22
N HIS A 322 5.40 -0.04 -0.60
CA HIS A 322 3.98 -0.35 -0.43
C HIS A 322 3.83 -1.63 0.38
N LEU A 323 3.26 -1.54 1.59
CA LEU A 323 2.95 -2.70 2.41
C LEU A 323 1.47 -3.06 2.26
N ILE A 324 1.18 -4.22 1.68
CA ILE A 324 -0.19 -4.61 1.30
C ILE A 324 -0.53 -6.06 1.66
N GLY A 325 -1.83 -6.37 1.72
CA GLY A 325 -2.31 -7.75 1.78
C GLY A 325 -2.20 -8.44 0.43
N LYS A 326 -2.00 -9.77 0.43
CA LYS A 326 -1.86 -10.56 -0.80
C LYS A 326 -3.07 -10.48 -1.75
N ASP A 327 -4.25 -10.17 -1.22
CA ASP A 327 -5.51 -10.07 -1.93
C ASP A 327 -5.53 -8.95 -2.98
N ILE A 328 -4.71 -7.92 -2.79
CA ILE A 328 -4.63 -6.75 -3.68
C ILE A 328 -3.28 -6.66 -4.41
N LEU A 329 -2.49 -7.74 -4.39
CA LEU A 329 -1.14 -7.78 -4.96
C LEU A 329 -1.12 -7.52 -6.47
N ARG A 330 -2.08 -8.06 -7.22
CA ARG A 330 -2.19 -7.86 -8.67
C ARG A 330 -2.31 -6.38 -9.03
N PHE A 331 -3.12 -5.63 -8.29
CA PHE A 331 -3.30 -4.20 -8.51
C PHE A 331 -2.00 -3.42 -8.26
N HIS A 332 -1.23 -3.79 -7.24
CA HIS A 332 -0.02 -3.05 -6.85
C HIS A 332 1.25 -3.45 -7.61
N ALA A 333 1.34 -4.70 -8.06
CA ALA A 333 2.53 -5.24 -8.71
C ALA A 333 2.39 -5.37 -10.24
N VAL A 334 1.19 -5.23 -10.80
CA VAL A 334 0.93 -5.30 -12.25
C VAL A 334 0.24 -4.04 -12.76
N TYR A 335 -0.92 -3.68 -12.20
CA TYR A 335 -1.74 -2.60 -12.77
C TYR A 335 -1.12 -1.25 -12.47
N TRP A 336 -0.78 -1.02 -11.20
CA TRP A 336 -0.19 0.24 -10.74
C TRP A 336 1.11 0.58 -11.48
N PRO A 337 2.09 -0.34 -11.63
CA PRO A 337 3.32 0.00 -12.32
C PRO A 337 3.09 0.27 -13.81
N ALA A 338 2.18 -0.45 -14.48
CA ALA A 338 1.82 -0.15 -15.87
C ALA A 338 1.16 1.23 -16.04
N MET A 339 0.23 1.58 -15.14
CA MET A 339 -0.39 2.91 -15.15
C MET A 339 0.65 4.02 -14.91
N LEU A 340 1.58 3.82 -13.97
CA LEU A 340 2.68 4.75 -13.73
C LEU A 340 3.60 4.93 -14.95
N MET A 341 3.95 3.84 -15.63
CA MET A 341 4.73 3.90 -16.88
C MET A 341 4.03 4.71 -17.96
N SER A 342 2.72 4.50 -18.13
CA SER A 342 1.91 5.27 -19.08
C SER A 342 1.93 6.75 -18.74
N ALA A 343 1.71 7.10 -17.47
CA ALA A 343 1.76 8.49 -17.02
C ALA A 343 3.18 9.12 -16.99
N GLY A 344 4.23 8.33 -17.28
CA GLY A 344 5.62 8.77 -17.25
C GLY A 344 6.14 9.05 -15.83
N LEU A 345 5.64 8.33 -14.83
CA LEU A 345 6.02 8.45 -13.43
C LEU A 345 6.95 7.31 -13.00
N SER A 346 7.84 7.58 -12.05
CA SER A 346 8.72 6.56 -11.47
C SER A 346 7.91 5.49 -10.71
N LEU A 347 8.42 4.27 -10.68
CA LEU A 347 7.79 3.17 -9.95
C LEU A 347 8.13 3.20 -8.46
N PRO A 348 7.28 2.64 -7.59
CA PRO A 348 7.68 2.39 -6.20
C PRO A 348 8.93 1.51 -6.14
N LYS A 349 9.73 1.64 -5.08
CA LYS A 349 10.97 0.87 -4.93
C LYS A 349 10.69 -0.61 -4.59
N MET A 350 9.61 -0.88 -3.87
CA MET A 350 9.21 -2.23 -3.42
C MET A 350 7.71 -2.32 -3.11
N VAL A 351 7.12 -3.48 -3.41
CA VAL A 351 5.79 -3.93 -2.97
C VAL A 351 5.96 -5.17 -2.09
N PHE A 352 5.50 -5.11 -0.84
CA PHE A 352 5.51 -6.25 0.07
C PHE A 352 4.09 -6.78 0.29
N GLY A 353 3.81 -8.01 -0.15
CA GLY A 353 2.52 -8.69 -0.06
C GLY A 353 2.44 -9.69 1.10
N HIS A 354 1.93 -9.27 2.26
CA HIS A 354 1.79 -10.14 3.43
C HIS A 354 0.60 -11.12 3.31
N GLY A 355 0.63 -12.21 4.08
CA GLY A 355 -0.43 -13.21 4.12
C GLY A 355 -1.69 -12.75 4.87
N PHE A 356 -2.73 -13.58 4.84
CA PHE A 356 -3.92 -13.39 5.68
C PHE A 356 -3.63 -13.75 7.13
N LEU A 357 -4.33 -13.08 8.05
CA LEU A 357 -4.43 -13.53 9.43
C LEU A 357 -5.53 -14.60 9.53
N THR A 358 -5.13 -15.83 9.80
CA THR A 358 -6.04 -16.94 10.07
C THR A 358 -6.08 -17.24 11.56
N LYS A 359 -7.23 -17.71 12.06
CA LYS A 359 -7.26 -18.33 13.39
C LYS A 359 -6.45 -19.61 13.31
N VAL A 360 -5.45 -19.76 14.17
CA VAL A 360 -4.82 -21.06 14.39
C VAL A 360 -5.90 -21.93 15.06
N LEU A 361 -6.31 -22.99 14.38
CA LEU A 361 -7.25 -23.98 14.91
C LEU A 361 -6.57 -24.86 15.96
#